data_AF-A0A381V3W4-F1
#
_entry.id   AF-A0A381V3W4-F1
#
_cell.length_a   1.000
_cell.length_b   1.000
_cell.length_c   1.000
_cell.angle_alpha   90.00
_cell.angle_beta   90.00
_cell.angle_gamma   90.00
#
_symmetry.space_group_name_H-M   'P 1'
#
loop_
_entity.id
_entity.type
_entity.pdbx_description
1 polymer ?
#
loop_
_entity_poly.entity_id
_entity_poly.type
_entity_poly.pdbx_seq_one_letter_code
_entity_poly.pdbx_strand_id
1 'polypeptide(L)'
;MSNQIQKLKGLLRKTKFTSMLMGCPYPASRWNRAVKRTIHKLGAEAKILDLGSGTDRRAPNVITLEIEAGSNVDVIGDGHQLPFHDNAFDAIISEAVLEHVLEPKQVVAEIYRVLKPGGYVCAAVPFLQGFHASPHDYQRYTVPGFNHLFSAFMKIESGACAGPTASLHWIF
;
A
#
# COMPACT_ATOMS: atom_id res chain seq x y z
N MET A 1 -24.72 -22.37 20.28
CA MET A 1 -23.85 -21.24 20.67
C MET A 1 -23.26 -20.45 19.48
N SER A 2 -23.12 -21.00 18.27
CA SER A 2 -22.50 -20.31 17.12
C SER A 2 -23.32 -19.15 16.52
N ASN A 3 -24.65 -19.24 16.55
CA ASN A 3 -25.54 -18.29 15.87
C ASN A 3 -25.68 -16.94 16.60
N GLN A 4 -25.52 -16.93 17.93
CA GLN A 4 -25.54 -15.69 18.71
C GLN A 4 -24.23 -14.91 18.59
N ILE A 5 -23.09 -15.61 18.52
CA ILE A 5 -21.77 -14.99 18.31
C ILE A 5 -21.71 -14.32 16.93
N GLN A 6 -22.24 -14.95 15.88
CA GLN A 6 -22.31 -14.35 14.55
C GLN A 6 -23.24 -13.13 14.51
N LYS A 7 -24.42 -13.19 15.17
CA LYS A 7 -25.30 -12.03 15.33
C LYS A 7 -24.62 -10.88 16.08
N LEU A 8 -23.87 -11.19 17.14
CA LEU A 8 -23.14 -10.21 17.94
C LEU A 8 -22.02 -9.54 17.11
N LYS A 9 -21.23 -10.33 16.36
CA LYS A 9 -20.22 -9.81 15.41
C LYS A 9 -20.85 -8.94 14.32
N GLY A 10 -22.03 -9.31 13.83
CA GLY A 10 -22.79 -8.49 12.87
C GLY A 10 -23.30 -7.19 13.46
N LEU A 11 -23.73 -7.17 14.73
CA LEU A 11 -24.15 -5.97 15.46
C LEU A 11 -22.97 -5.03 15.75
N LEU A 12 -21.83 -5.61 16.18
CA LEU A 12 -20.55 -4.91 16.44
C LEU A 12 -19.83 -4.44 15.16
N ARG A 13 -20.36 -4.73 13.97
CA ARG A 13 -19.90 -4.15 12.71
C ARG A 13 -20.75 -2.95 12.27
N LYS A 14 -21.91 -2.73 12.89
CA LYS A 14 -22.90 -1.73 12.46
C LYS A 14 -22.73 -0.35 13.10
N THR A 15 -22.01 -0.21 14.22
CA THR A 15 -21.75 1.11 14.82
C THR A 15 -20.35 1.59 14.46
N LYS A 16 -20.20 2.87 14.09
CA LYS A 16 -18.91 3.50 13.74
C LYS A 16 -17.80 3.19 14.76
N PHE A 17 -18.16 3.14 16.04
CA PHE A 17 -17.26 2.86 17.14
C PHE A 17 -16.78 1.41 17.19
N THR A 18 -17.68 0.45 16.94
CA THR A 18 -17.35 -0.98 17.01
C THR A 18 -16.75 -1.49 15.69
N SER A 19 -17.12 -0.90 14.55
CA SER A 19 -16.43 -1.12 13.28
C SER A 19 -15.01 -0.56 13.29
N MET A 20 -14.75 0.51 14.06
CA MET A 20 -13.41 1.04 14.31
C MET A 20 -12.56 0.10 15.17
N LEU A 21 -13.18 -0.75 15.98
CA LEU A 21 -12.52 -1.77 16.81
C LEU A 21 -12.35 -3.13 16.11
N MET A 22 -13.24 -3.49 15.16
CA MET A 22 -13.30 -4.85 14.55
C MET A 22 -13.19 -4.92 13.01
N GLY A 23 -13.18 -3.80 12.29
CA GLY A 23 -12.83 -3.75 10.86
C GLY A 23 -11.32 -3.66 10.64
N CYS A 24 -10.81 -3.65 9.40
CA CYS A 24 -9.42 -3.26 9.14
C CYS A 24 -9.21 -1.85 9.74
N PRO A 25 -8.51 -1.69 10.87
CA PRO A 25 -8.74 -0.57 11.78
C PRO A 25 -7.80 0.60 11.49
N TYR A 26 -7.35 0.75 10.24
CA TYR A 26 -6.44 1.81 9.85
C TYR A 26 -7.18 2.87 9.03
N PRO A 27 -7.75 3.93 9.63
CA PRO A 27 -7.84 5.18 8.91
C PRO A 27 -6.41 5.73 8.83
N ALA A 28 -5.60 5.19 7.92
CA ALA A 28 -4.38 5.83 7.44
C ALA A 28 -4.80 7.06 6.62
N SER A 29 -5.50 8.00 7.26
CA SER A 29 -6.28 9.03 6.59
C SER A 29 -5.38 9.98 5.83
N ARG A 30 -4.15 10.19 6.31
CA ARG A 30 -3.12 10.93 5.61
C ARG A 30 -2.67 10.20 4.34
N TRP A 31 -2.41 8.89 4.42
CA TRP A 31 -2.10 8.05 3.26
C TRP A 31 -3.25 8.06 2.23
N ASN A 32 -4.46 7.71 2.67
CA ASN A 32 -5.64 7.66 1.83
C ASN A 32 -5.94 9.01 1.15
N ARG A 33 -5.76 10.13 1.87
CA ARG A 33 -5.88 11.47 1.27
C ARG A 33 -4.77 11.74 0.25
N ALA A 34 -3.53 11.37 0.53
CA ALA A 34 -2.40 11.58 -0.38
C ALA A 34 -2.56 10.78 -1.68
N VAL A 35 -2.92 9.50 -1.59
CA VAL A 35 -3.18 8.64 -2.76
C VAL A 35 -4.36 9.18 -3.56
N LYS A 36 -5.50 9.47 -2.93
CA LYS A 36 -6.68 10.03 -3.61
C LYS A 36 -6.39 11.37 -4.28
N ARG A 37 -5.63 12.25 -3.61
CA ARG A 37 -5.21 13.54 -4.18
C ARG A 37 -4.34 13.33 -5.42
N THR A 38 -3.44 12.36 -5.41
CA THR A 38 -2.56 12.04 -6.54
C THR A 38 -3.36 11.49 -7.72
N ILE A 39 -4.22 10.48 -7.49
CA ILE A 39 -5.11 9.92 -8.51
C ILE A 39 -5.99 11.03 -9.11
N HIS A 40 -6.61 11.86 -8.28
CA HIS A 40 -7.48 12.94 -8.74
C HIS A 40 -6.72 13.99 -9.55
N LYS A 41 -5.51 14.37 -9.11
CA LYS A 41 -4.66 15.35 -9.80
C LYS A 41 -4.27 14.90 -11.21
N LEU A 42 -3.98 13.60 -11.38
CA LEU A 42 -3.55 13.03 -12.66
C LEU A 42 -4.71 12.82 -13.63
N GLY A 43 -5.94 12.69 -13.13
CA GLY A 43 -7.15 12.53 -13.94
C GLY A 43 -7.41 11.07 -14.35
N ALA A 44 -8.53 10.86 -15.05
CA ALA A 44 -9.04 9.52 -15.37
C ALA A 44 -8.20 8.76 -16.42
N GLU A 45 -7.51 9.50 -17.30
CA GLU A 45 -6.71 8.92 -18.39
C GLU A 45 -5.29 8.52 -17.96
N ALA A 46 -4.90 8.85 -16.73
CA ALA A 46 -3.57 8.54 -16.21
C ALA A 46 -3.42 7.03 -15.99
N LYS A 47 -2.26 6.49 -16.40
CA LYS A 47 -1.87 5.11 -16.13
C LYS A 47 -1.22 5.03 -14.76
N ILE A 48 -1.91 4.40 -13.82
CA ILE A 48 -1.47 4.27 -12.43
C ILE A 48 -1.29 2.80 -12.11
N LEU A 49 -0.14 2.42 -11.57
CA LEU A 49 0.12 1.07 -11.06
C LEU A 49 -0.08 1.03 -9.55
N ASP A 50 -0.79 0.02 -9.05
CA ASP A 50 -0.84 -0.36 -7.64
C ASP A 50 -0.06 -1.66 -7.47
N LEU A 51 1.18 -1.53 -6.97
CA LEU A 51 2.12 -2.62 -6.73
C LEU A 51 1.79 -3.27 -5.39
N GLY A 52 1.39 -4.54 -5.41
CA GLY A 52 0.94 -5.28 -4.23
C GLY A 52 -0.44 -4.81 -3.77
N SER A 53 -1.40 -4.73 -4.69
CA SER A 53 -2.74 -4.18 -4.43
C SER A 53 -3.62 -5.01 -3.47
N GLY A 54 -3.20 -6.24 -3.17
CA GLY A 54 -4.01 -7.26 -2.53
C GLY A 54 -5.25 -7.57 -3.35
N THR A 55 -6.41 -7.57 -2.68
CA THR A 55 -7.69 -7.87 -3.30
C THR A 55 -8.49 -6.63 -3.72
N ASP A 56 -8.02 -5.42 -3.42
CA ASP A 56 -8.80 -4.19 -3.56
C ASP A 56 -8.28 -3.31 -4.70
N ARG A 57 -9.20 -2.71 -5.48
CA ARG A 57 -8.87 -1.72 -6.51
C ARG A 57 -9.22 -0.31 -6.03
N ARG A 58 -8.24 0.59 -6.03
CA ARG A 58 -8.41 1.95 -5.51
C ARG A 58 -9.24 2.88 -6.39
N ALA A 59 -9.17 2.71 -7.71
CA ALA A 59 -9.96 3.45 -8.69
C ALA A 59 -10.05 2.68 -10.01
N PRO A 60 -11.05 2.94 -10.88
CA PRO A 60 -11.23 2.20 -12.14
C PRO A 60 -10.04 2.25 -13.09
N ASN A 61 -9.26 3.33 -13.10
CA ASN A 61 -8.10 3.53 -13.98
C ASN A 61 -6.76 3.08 -13.34
N VAL A 62 -6.80 2.45 -12.16
CA VAL A 62 -5.62 1.92 -11.49
C VAL A 62 -5.43 0.46 -11.89
N ILE A 63 -4.26 0.14 -12.46
CA ILE A 63 -3.83 -1.20 -12.83
C ILE A 63 -3.28 -1.90 -11.59
N THR A 64 -3.79 -3.07 -11.26
CA THR A 64 -3.39 -3.84 -10.07
C THR A 64 -2.33 -4.89 -10.43
N LEU A 65 -1.27 -4.98 -9.61
CA LEU A 65 -0.24 -5.99 -9.75
C LEU A 65 -0.05 -6.76 -8.44
N GLU A 66 0.02 -8.08 -8.56
CA GLU A 66 0.30 -9.01 -7.46
C GLU A 66 1.27 -10.12 -7.86
N ILE A 67 1.91 -10.76 -6.88
CA ILE A 67 2.78 -11.92 -7.13
C ILE A 67 1.98 -13.20 -7.42
N GLU A 68 0.73 -13.24 -6.97
CA GLU A 68 -0.20 -14.36 -7.16
C GLU A 68 -1.50 -13.91 -7.84
N ALA A 69 -2.19 -14.85 -8.48
CA ALA A 69 -3.49 -14.59 -9.10
C ALA A 69 -4.56 -14.28 -8.05
N GLY A 70 -5.41 -13.30 -8.32
CA GLY A 70 -6.54 -12.95 -7.47
C GLY A 70 -7.70 -12.37 -8.28
N SER A 71 -8.88 -12.25 -7.65
CA SER A 71 -10.11 -11.83 -8.34
C SER A 71 -10.07 -10.41 -8.93
N ASN A 72 -9.18 -9.55 -8.42
CA ASN A 72 -9.04 -8.15 -8.84
C ASN A 72 -7.62 -7.82 -9.32
N VAL A 73 -6.83 -8.82 -9.71
CA VAL A 73 -5.45 -8.67 -10.19
C VAL A 73 -5.45 -8.57 -11.71
N ASP A 74 -4.93 -7.46 -12.26
CA ASP A 74 -4.78 -7.29 -13.71
C ASP A 74 -3.50 -7.94 -14.22
N VAL A 75 -2.42 -7.87 -13.43
CA VAL A 75 -1.08 -8.32 -13.82
C VAL A 75 -0.48 -9.15 -12.69
N ILE A 76 0.04 -10.32 -13.05
CA ILE A 76 0.87 -11.13 -12.15
C ILE A 76 2.34 -10.80 -12.43
N GLY A 77 3.10 -10.40 -11.41
CA GLY A 77 4.50 -10.03 -11.58
C GLY A 77 5.26 -9.81 -10.28
N ASP A 78 6.59 -9.90 -10.36
CA ASP A 78 7.50 -9.63 -9.24
C ASP A 78 7.95 -8.17 -9.27
N GLY A 79 7.86 -7.48 -8.12
CA GLY A 79 8.35 -6.11 -7.97
C GLY A 79 9.86 -5.95 -8.22
N HIS A 80 10.65 -7.01 -8.08
CA HIS A 80 12.08 -7.00 -8.39
C HIS A 80 12.37 -6.94 -9.89
N GLN A 81 11.39 -7.30 -10.73
CA GLN A 81 11.46 -7.23 -12.19
C GLN A 81 10.06 -7.01 -12.77
N LEU A 82 9.64 -5.76 -12.82
CA LEU A 82 8.31 -5.38 -13.27
C LEU A 82 8.12 -5.68 -14.76
N PRO A 83 7.03 -6.35 -15.16
CA PRO A 83 6.77 -6.78 -16.55
C PRO A 83 6.27 -5.62 -17.43
N PHE A 84 6.88 -4.44 -17.32
CA PHE A 84 6.49 -3.23 -18.02
C PHE A 84 7.70 -2.55 -18.68
N HIS A 85 7.45 -1.83 -19.76
CA HIS A 85 8.44 -0.97 -20.38
C HIS A 85 8.82 0.22 -19.49
N ASP A 86 9.98 0.80 -19.78
CA ASP A 86 10.42 2.05 -19.15
C ASP A 86 9.38 3.15 -19.38
N ASN A 87 9.21 4.05 -18.40
CA ASN A 87 8.33 5.21 -18.51
C ASN A 87 6.87 4.86 -18.88
N ALA A 88 6.36 3.72 -18.40
CA ALA A 88 5.00 3.26 -18.68
C ALA A 88 3.92 4.00 -17.86
N PHE A 89 4.22 4.42 -16.63
CA PHE A 89 3.21 4.89 -15.67
C PHE A 89 3.38 6.37 -15.30
N ASP A 90 2.24 7.03 -15.09
CA ASP A 90 2.15 8.40 -14.59
C ASP A 90 2.26 8.44 -13.05
N ALA A 91 1.83 7.36 -12.38
CA ALA A 91 2.08 7.16 -10.96
C ALA A 91 2.18 5.69 -10.57
N ILE A 92 2.87 5.44 -9.45
CA ILE A 92 2.98 4.13 -8.81
C ILE A 92 2.59 4.27 -7.33
N ILE A 93 1.76 3.36 -6.87
CA ILE A 93 1.34 3.20 -5.48
C ILE A 93 1.97 1.90 -4.97
N SER A 94 2.56 1.94 -3.78
CA SER A 94 3.12 0.79 -3.09
C SER A 94 2.78 0.91 -1.61
N GLU A 95 1.77 0.18 -1.16
CA GLU A 95 1.34 0.14 0.24
C GLU A 95 1.66 -1.22 0.80
N ALA A 96 2.42 -1.26 1.90
CA ALA A 96 2.72 -2.50 2.61
C ALA A 96 3.35 -3.60 1.71
N VAL A 97 4.34 -3.20 0.89
CA VAL A 97 5.06 -4.12 -0.02
C VAL A 97 6.53 -4.24 0.36
N LEU A 98 7.20 -3.11 0.59
CA LEU A 98 8.66 -3.08 0.67
C LEU A 98 9.22 -3.75 1.95
N GLU A 99 8.39 -4.00 2.95
CA GLU A 99 8.70 -4.84 4.10
C GLU A 99 8.73 -6.34 3.77
N HIS A 100 8.01 -6.77 2.72
CA HIS A 100 7.85 -8.17 2.32
C HIS A 100 8.84 -8.61 1.23
N VAL A 101 9.72 -7.72 0.77
CA VAL A 101 10.72 -8.01 -0.28
C VAL A 101 12.14 -8.07 0.27
N LEU A 102 12.95 -8.98 -0.29
CA LEU A 102 14.35 -9.17 0.10
C LEU A 102 15.22 -7.98 -0.32
N GLU A 103 15.05 -7.51 -1.56
CA GLU A 103 15.90 -6.47 -2.17
C GLU A 103 15.07 -5.21 -2.46
N PRO A 104 14.66 -4.45 -1.42
CA PRO A 104 13.81 -3.26 -1.56
C PRO A 104 14.42 -2.20 -2.48
N LYS A 105 15.75 -2.10 -2.52
CA LYS A 105 16.47 -1.18 -3.41
C LYS A 105 16.24 -1.52 -4.88
N GLN A 106 16.19 -2.82 -5.22
CA GLN A 106 15.91 -3.28 -6.58
C GLN A 106 14.45 -2.97 -6.95
N VAL A 107 13.51 -3.22 -6.04
CA VAL A 107 12.09 -2.87 -6.28
C VAL A 107 11.93 -1.37 -6.51
N VAL A 108 12.59 -0.52 -5.71
CA VAL A 108 12.54 0.94 -5.91
C VAL A 108 13.23 1.38 -7.20
N ALA A 109 14.27 0.67 -7.65
CA ALA A 109 14.88 0.90 -8.96
C ALA A 109 13.93 0.55 -10.12
N GLU A 110 13.18 -0.54 -10.01
CA GLU A 110 12.15 -0.90 -11.00
C GLU A 110 10.99 0.10 -11.01
N ILE A 111 10.54 0.55 -9.83
CA ILE A 111 9.57 1.66 -9.71
C ILE A 111 10.09 2.89 -10.45
N TYR A 112 11.37 3.25 -10.25
CA TYR A 112 11.97 4.39 -10.95
C TYR A 112 12.01 4.18 -12.47
N ARG A 113 12.37 2.98 -12.94
CA ARG A 113 12.48 2.65 -14.37
C ARG A 113 11.14 2.75 -15.09
N VAL A 114 10.07 2.21 -14.52
CA VAL A 114 8.76 2.17 -15.17
C VAL A 114 7.95 3.45 -14.97
N LEU A 115 8.38 4.35 -14.10
CA LEU A 115 7.75 5.66 -13.89
C LEU A 115 8.23 6.65 -14.96
N LYS A 116 7.30 7.40 -15.55
CA LYS A 116 7.63 8.49 -16.48
C LYS A 116 8.41 9.61 -15.78
N PRO A 117 9.24 10.39 -16.49
CA PRO A 117 9.83 11.60 -15.95
C PRO A 117 8.72 12.56 -15.48
N GLY A 118 8.81 13.02 -14.24
CA GLY A 118 7.77 13.85 -13.61
C GLY A 118 6.56 13.09 -13.07
N GLY A 119 6.55 11.75 -13.14
CA GLY A 119 5.55 10.90 -12.51
C GLY A 119 5.64 10.90 -10.97
N TYR A 120 4.64 10.32 -10.32
CA TYR A 120 4.51 10.32 -8.86
C TYR A 120 4.68 8.93 -8.27
N VAL A 121 5.35 8.82 -7.14
CA VAL A 121 5.34 7.61 -6.30
C VAL A 121 4.68 7.90 -4.96
N CYS A 122 3.70 7.07 -4.59
CA CYS A 122 3.15 7.00 -3.24
C CYS A 122 3.63 5.69 -2.62
N ALA A 123 4.47 5.74 -1.58
CA ALA A 123 4.97 4.55 -0.91
C ALA A 123 4.73 4.61 0.60
N ALA A 124 4.31 3.50 1.20
CA ALA A 124 4.12 3.37 2.64
C ALA A 124 4.49 1.96 3.11
N VAL A 125 5.12 1.91 4.29
CA VAL A 125 5.50 0.69 5.00
C VAL A 125 5.13 0.84 6.47
N PRO A 126 4.90 -0.27 7.19
CA PRO A 126 4.69 -0.25 8.63
C PRO A 126 5.99 0.10 9.36
N PHE A 127 5.84 0.85 10.45
CA PHE A 127 6.95 1.19 11.35
C PHE A 127 6.92 0.34 12.63
N LEU A 128 5.85 0.46 13.41
CA LEU A 128 5.63 -0.28 14.66
C LEU A 128 4.46 -1.26 14.49
N GLN A 129 4.65 -2.24 13.60
CA GLN A 129 3.76 -3.37 13.41
C GLN A 129 4.54 -4.64 13.72
N GLY A 130 3.92 -5.55 14.47
CA GLY A 130 4.47 -6.87 14.76
C GLY A 130 4.79 -7.64 13.48
N PHE A 131 5.49 -8.76 13.62
CA PHE A 131 5.76 -9.66 12.50
C PHE A 131 4.43 -10.11 11.86
N HIS A 132 4.30 -9.93 10.55
CA HIS A 132 3.15 -10.35 9.77
C HIS A 132 3.63 -10.74 8.37
N ALA A 133 3.45 -12.00 7.98
CA ALA A 133 4.05 -12.51 6.76
C ALA A 133 3.00 -12.73 5.67
N SER A 134 3.33 -12.36 4.43
CA SER A 134 2.54 -12.72 3.25
C SER A 134 3.42 -12.71 1.98
N PRO A 135 4.32 -13.69 1.75
CA PRO A 135 4.62 -14.88 2.58
C PRO A 135 5.71 -14.63 3.63
N HIS A 136 6.47 -13.55 3.52
CA HIS A 136 7.62 -13.24 4.39
C HIS A 136 7.60 -11.78 4.83
N ASP A 137 8.35 -11.44 5.87
CA ASP A 137 8.41 -10.11 6.46
C ASP A 137 9.84 -9.86 6.95
N TYR A 138 10.54 -8.95 6.27
CA TYR A 138 12.00 -8.85 6.35
C TYR A 138 12.47 -7.63 7.15
N GLN A 139 11.74 -6.51 7.09
CA GLN A 139 12.31 -5.25 7.53
C GLN A 139 11.29 -4.17 7.89
N ARG A 140 11.77 -3.18 8.64
CA ARG A 140 11.05 -1.97 9.04
C ARG A 140 11.90 -0.75 8.73
N TYR A 141 11.25 0.35 8.38
CA TYR A 141 11.93 1.60 8.06
C TYR A 141 11.57 2.72 9.03
N THR A 142 12.59 3.43 9.51
CA THR A 142 12.39 4.78 10.04
C THR A 142 12.12 5.75 8.89
N VAL A 143 11.52 6.90 9.17
CA VAL A 143 11.26 7.92 8.13
C VAL A 143 12.54 8.33 7.38
N PRO A 144 13.70 8.61 8.04
CA PRO A 144 14.94 8.89 7.32
C PRO A 144 15.44 7.72 6.46
N GLY A 145 15.35 6.48 6.96
CA GLY A 145 15.75 5.28 6.22
C GLY A 145 14.89 5.06 4.97
N PHE A 146 13.59 5.25 5.09
CA PHE A 146 12.65 5.17 3.96
C PHE A 146 12.90 6.29 2.94
N ASN A 147 13.12 7.53 3.41
CA ASN A 147 13.49 8.64 2.53
C ASN A 147 14.81 8.38 1.79
N HIS A 148 15.78 7.72 2.44
CA HIS A 148 17.04 7.36 1.80
C HIS A 148 16.87 6.29 0.72
N LEU A 149 15.99 5.30 0.97
CA LEU A 149 15.64 4.29 -0.03
C LEU A 149 15.08 4.92 -1.33
N PHE A 150 14.29 5.99 -1.19
CA PHE A 150 13.74 6.77 -2.30
C PHE A 150 14.58 8.00 -2.68
N SER A 151 15.89 8.01 -2.40
CA SER A 151 16.76 9.18 -2.63
C SER A 151 16.90 9.61 -4.10
N ALA A 152 16.59 8.73 -5.06
CA ALA A 152 16.50 9.08 -6.48
C ALA A 152 15.30 9.97 -6.84
N PHE A 153 14.33 10.12 -5.92
CA PHE A 153 13.11 10.90 -6.14
C PHE A 153 13.15 12.24 -5.40
N MET A 154 12.52 13.26 -6.00
CA MET A 154 12.22 14.50 -5.29
C MET A 154 11.12 14.24 -4.25
N LYS A 155 11.46 14.45 -2.97
CA LYS A 155 10.50 14.28 -1.87
C LYS A 155 9.49 15.42 -1.83
N ILE A 156 8.21 15.10 -1.99
CA ILE A 156 7.08 16.04 -1.85
C ILE A 156 6.56 16.07 -0.40
N GLU A 157 6.31 14.90 0.17
CA GLU A 157 5.76 14.72 1.53
C GLU A 157 6.32 13.44 2.16
N SER A 158 6.61 13.44 3.46
CA SER A 158 7.02 12.24 4.19
C SER A 158 6.55 12.27 5.64
N GLY A 159 6.41 11.10 6.28
CA GLY A 159 6.16 10.96 7.71
C GLY A 159 5.09 9.90 8.02
N ALA A 160 4.72 9.78 9.29
CA ALA A 160 3.72 8.80 9.73
C ALA A 160 2.37 9.04 9.04
N CYS A 161 1.79 8.00 8.45
CA CYS A 161 0.48 8.05 7.80
C CYS A 161 -0.67 7.50 8.68
N ALA A 162 -0.32 6.79 9.76
CA ALA A 162 -1.22 6.26 10.77
C ALA A 162 -0.78 6.71 12.17
N GLY A 163 -1.74 6.80 13.11
CA GLY A 163 -1.49 7.19 14.49
C GLY A 163 -1.01 6.03 15.37
N PRO A 164 -0.59 6.30 16.61
CA PRO A 164 -0.04 5.28 17.53
C PRO A 164 -1.02 4.16 17.88
N THR A 165 -2.33 4.41 17.77
CA THR A 165 -3.37 3.38 17.96
C THR A 165 -3.27 2.26 16.92
N ALA A 166 -2.71 2.53 15.74
CA ALA A 166 -2.46 1.51 14.72
C ALA A 166 -1.48 0.45 15.24
N SER A 167 -0.44 0.87 15.96
CA SER A 167 0.54 -0.04 16.55
C SER A 167 -0.03 -0.85 17.70
N LEU A 168 -0.83 -0.22 18.58
CA LEU A 168 -1.47 -0.93 19.69
C LEU A 168 -2.38 -2.07 19.23
N HIS A 169 -3.04 -1.93 18.08
CA HIS A 169 -3.89 -3.00 17.55
C HIS A 169 -3.12 -4.27 17.19
N TRP A 170 -1.89 -4.14 16.69
CA TRP A 170 -1.06 -5.28 16.31
C TRP A 170 -0.38 -6.00 17.48
N ILE A 171 -0.57 -5.50 18.71
CA ILE A 171 0.01 -6.10 19.92
C ILE A 171 -0.97 -7.09 20.59
N PHE A 172 -2.28 -6.98 20.31
CA PHE A 172 -3.33 -7.76 20.98
C PHE A 172 -4.03 -8.74 20.03
#